data_AF-A0A353GP10-F1
#
_entry.id   AF-A0A353GP10-F1
#
_cell.length_a   1.000
_cell.length_b   1.000
_cell.length_c   1.000
_cell.angle_alpha   90.00
_cell.angle_beta   90.00
_cell.angle_gamma   90.00
#
_symmetry.space_group_name_H-M   'P 1'
#
loop_
_entity.id
_entity.type
_entity.pdbx_description
1 polymer ?
#
loop_
_entity_poly.entity_id
_entity_poly.type
_entity_poly.pdbx_seq_one_letter_code
_entity_poly.pdbx_strand_id
1 'polypeptide(L)'
;MKHYLKIIFTIVLCWGLLFLISASAMAASAEITLDSDQIGVGEAVQMNVNIHGAASERPRINAMSGLSIQYTGTSNQIQIINGSFSSQLSYTYSVAGLKPGRYTLGPFEIEAGHKKLHTNSVVLTVTGSAASSGNSAPINGASENQDLNGTSRLSLTLSLPKTTIYQGEVVPVTIKLLAGGVSINEVSYPDLSQGDFVFGNMAKPLQNQEIIDGQPFKTLTFHTTLTPV
;
A
#
# COMPACT_ATOMS: atom_id res chain seq x y z
N MET A 1 24.70 30.92 50.42
CA MET A 1 24.85 31.19 48.97
C MET A 1 25.44 30.01 48.18
N LYS A 2 26.48 29.31 48.65
CA LYS A 2 27.11 28.19 47.91
C LYS A 2 26.21 26.96 47.65
N HIS A 3 25.19 26.70 48.49
CA HIS A 3 24.27 25.57 48.33
C HIS A 3 23.20 25.79 47.26
N TYR A 4 22.71 27.02 47.07
CA TYR A 4 21.72 27.37 46.05
C TYR A 4 22.31 27.26 44.63
N LEU A 5 23.59 27.63 44.46
CA LEU A 5 24.28 27.52 43.16
C LEU A 5 24.42 26.06 42.70
N LYS A 6 24.61 25.12 43.64
CA LYS A 6 24.70 23.69 43.33
C LYS A 6 23.37 23.09 42.90
N ILE A 7 22.26 23.49 43.55
CA ILE A 7 20.90 23.02 43.24
C ILE A 7 20.45 23.52 41.86
N ILE A 8 20.74 24.78 41.53
CA ILE A 8 20.45 25.33 40.20
C ILE A 8 21.26 24.59 39.12
N PHE A 9 22.54 24.29 39.39
CA PHE A 9 23.37 23.52 38.46
C PHE A 9 22.85 22.08 38.24
N THR A 10 22.33 21.42 39.28
CA THR A 10 21.77 20.07 39.15
C THR A 10 20.44 20.04 38.39
N ILE A 11 19.58 21.05 38.59
CA ILE A 11 18.31 21.17 37.86
C ILE A 11 18.57 21.45 36.37
N VAL A 12 19.54 22.32 36.04
CA VAL A 12 19.94 22.59 34.65
C VAL A 12 20.57 21.36 33.99
N LEU A 13 21.38 20.59 34.73
CA LEU A 13 21.95 19.34 34.23
C LEU A 13 20.87 18.26 33.99
N CYS A 14 19.85 18.19 34.85
CA CYS A 14 18.73 17.25 34.71
C CYS A 14 17.77 17.64 33.56
N TRP A 15 17.59 18.94 33.32
CA TRP A 15 16.84 19.44 32.15
C TRP A 15 17.61 19.28 30.83
N GLY A 16 18.94 19.41 30.84
CA GLY A 16 19.78 19.11 29.68
C GLY A 16 19.78 17.62 29.32
N LEU A 17 19.66 16.72 30.30
CA LEU A 17 19.62 15.28 30.08
C LEU A 17 18.24 14.80 29.57
N LEU A 18 17.16 15.54 29.83
CA LEU A 18 15.81 15.21 29.35
C LEU A 18 15.60 15.53 27.85
N PHE A 19 16.49 16.33 27.24
CA PHE A 19 16.46 16.66 25.81
C PHE A 19 17.27 15.70 24.94
N LEU A 20 17.92 14.70 25.55
CA LEU A 20 18.64 13.61 24.87
C LEU A 20 17.74 12.39 24.58
N ILE A 21 16.42 12.57 24.50
CA ILE A 21 15.52 11.56 23.93
C ILE A 21 15.87 11.47 22.45
N SER A 22 16.73 10.51 22.15
CA SER A 22 17.20 10.20 20.80
C SER A 22 15.99 10.01 19.89
N ALA A 23 15.81 10.94 18.95
CA ALA A 23 15.02 10.70 17.77
C ALA A 23 15.72 9.59 16.98
N SER A 24 15.36 8.33 17.25
CA SER A 24 15.69 7.22 16.37
C SER A 24 14.91 7.44 15.06
N ALA A 25 15.49 8.22 14.16
CA ALA A 25 15.01 8.28 12.80
C ALA A 25 15.15 6.87 12.21
N MET A 26 14.04 6.22 11.88
CA MET A 26 14.08 4.96 11.15
C MET A 26 14.84 5.22 9.84
N ALA A 27 15.95 4.50 9.65
CA ALA A 27 16.71 4.59 8.42
C ALA A 27 15.83 4.04 7.29
N ALA A 28 15.70 4.82 6.21
CA ALA A 28 14.93 4.37 5.07
C ALA A 28 15.57 3.14 4.43
N SER A 29 14.76 2.16 4.04
CA SER A 29 15.22 0.93 3.41
C SER A 29 14.28 0.54 2.27
N ALA A 30 14.78 -0.28 1.34
CA ALA A 30 14.00 -0.83 0.24
C ALA A 30 14.26 -2.33 0.14
N GLU A 31 13.23 -3.10 -0.17
CA GLU A 31 13.30 -4.54 -0.36
C GLU A 31 12.32 -5.01 -1.44
N ILE A 32 12.58 -6.19 -1.99
CA ILE A 32 11.72 -6.88 -2.95
C ILE A 32 11.35 -8.23 -2.34
N THR A 33 10.07 -8.56 -2.45
CA THR A 33 9.53 -9.89 -2.16
C THR A 33 8.80 -10.44 -3.37
N LEU A 34 8.77 -11.78 -3.47
CA LEU A 34 7.98 -12.53 -4.45
C LEU A 34 7.02 -13.43 -3.68
N ASP A 35 5.80 -13.57 -4.18
CA ASP A 35 4.82 -14.51 -3.62
C ASP A 35 5.24 -15.98 -3.83
N SER A 36 6.00 -16.23 -4.89
CA SER A 36 6.61 -17.54 -5.19
C SER A 36 7.92 -17.36 -5.96
N ASP A 37 8.89 -18.23 -5.70
CA ASP A 37 10.19 -18.27 -6.38
C ASP A 37 10.21 -19.17 -7.63
N GLN A 38 9.08 -19.81 -7.95
CA GLN A 38 8.94 -20.70 -9.09
C GLN A 38 7.59 -20.55 -9.79
N ILE A 39 7.61 -20.42 -11.12
CA ILE A 39 6.42 -20.36 -11.99
C ILE A 39 6.64 -21.15 -13.28
N GLY A 40 5.57 -21.56 -13.95
CA GLY A 40 5.61 -22.08 -15.32
C GLY A 40 5.69 -20.97 -16.38
N VAL A 41 6.08 -21.32 -17.60
CA VAL A 41 5.91 -20.42 -18.76
C VAL A 41 4.42 -20.10 -18.95
N GLY A 42 4.11 -18.81 -19.09
CA GLY A 42 2.75 -18.28 -19.23
C GLY A 42 2.08 -17.93 -17.90
N GLU A 43 2.65 -18.36 -16.77
CA GLU A 43 2.16 -17.99 -15.44
C GLU A 43 2.77 -16.67 -14.98
N ALA A 44 2.14 -16.05 -13.98
CA ALA A 44 2.59 -14.81 -13.38
C ALA A 44 2.64 -14.91 -11.86
N VAL A 45 3.61 -14.24 -11.27
CA VAL A 45 3.76 -14.08 -9.82
C VAL A 45 3.73 -12.60 -9.46
N GLN A 46 3.24 -12.30 -8.26
CA GLN A 46 3.30 -10.96 -7.72
C GLN A 46 4.69 -10.68 -7.13
N MET A 47 5.25 -9.54 -7.52
CA MET A 47 6.45 -8.96 -6.93
C MET A 47 6.08 -7.67 -6.22
N ASN A 48 6.47 -7.54 -4.96
CA ASN A 48 6.25 -6.34 -4.16
C ASN A 48 7.58 -5.65 -3.87
N VAL A 49 7.67 -4.36 -4.21
CA VAL A 49 8.80 -3.49 -3.87
C VAL A 49 8.40 -2.64 -2.68
N ASN A 50 8.92 -2.97 -1.50
CA ASN A 50 8.58 -2.33 -0.22
C ASN A 50 9.65 -1.30 0.14
N ILE A 51 9.22 -0.09 0.50
CA ILE A 51 10.06 1.03 0.85
C ILE A 51 9.64 1.51 2.23
N HIS A 52 10.54 1.43 3.20
CA HIS A 52 10.27 1.78 4.60
C HIS A 52 10.84 3.15 4.91
N GLY A 53 10.12 3.95 5.69
CA GLY A 53 10.62 5.20 6.28
C GLY A 53 10.92 6.34 5.29
N ALA A 54 10.50 6.23 4.03
CA ALA A 54 10.64 7.31 3.05
C ALA A 54 9.53 7.28 2.00
N ALA A 55 9.16 8.47 1.51
CA ALA A 55 8.40 8.60 0.28
C ALA A 55 9.33 8.37 -0.92
N SER A 56 8.79 7.75 -1.97
CA SER A 56 9.53 7.46 -3.20
C SER A 56 8.55 7.44 -4.36
N GLU A 57 9.01 7.84 -5.54
CA GLU A 57 8.25 7.65 -6.77
C GLU A 57 8.25 6.18 -7.19
N ARG A 58 7.39 5.82 -8.15
CA ARG A 58 7.32 4.45 -8.67
C ARG A 58 8.70 4.00 -9.18
N PRO A 59 9.26 2.90 -8.65
CA PRO A 59 10.48 2.29 -9.18
C PRO A 59 10.37 1.97 -10.67
N ARG A 60 11.37 2.36 -11.46
CA ARG A 60 11.45 1.95 -12.86
C ARG A 60 12.15 0.60 -12.93
N ILE A 61 11.38 -0.45 -13.15
CA ILE A 61 11.92 -1.80 -13.37
C ILE A 61 12.20 -1.97 -14.86
N ASN A 62 13.47 -2.21 -15.20
CA ASN A 62 13.87 -2.43 -16.59
C ASN A 62 13.27 -3.73 -17.12
N ALA A 63 12.93 -3.74 -18.42
CA ALA A 63 12.49 -4.94 -19.09
C ALA A 63 13.61 -5.99 -19.09
N MET A 64 13.26 -7.24 -18.81
CA MET A 64 14.20 -8.37 -18.79
C MET A 64 13.77 -9.38 -19.86
N SER A 65 14.71 -9.77 -20.73
CA SER A 65 14.43 -10.76 -21.78
C SER A 65 13.96 -12.08 -21.16
N GLY A 66 12.78 -12.55 -21.57
CA GLY A 66 12.18 -13.78 -21.04
C GLY A 66 11.21 -13.57 -19.87
N LEU A 67 11.03 -12.35 -19.39
CA LEU A 67 9.99 -11.97 -18.43
C LEU A 67 9.14 -10.81 -18.95
N SER A 68 7.87 -10.77 -18.58
CA SER A 68 7.00 -9.59 -18.73
C SER A 68 6.71 -9.02 -17.35
N ILE A 69 7.16 -7.80 -17.09
CA ILE A 69 6.97 -7.14 -15.79
C ILE A 69 6.01 -5.98 -15.98
N GLN A 70 4.85 -6.05 -15.34
CA GLN A 70 3.80 -5.03 -15.45
C GLN A 70 3.47 -4.47 -14.08
N TYR A 71 3.37 -3.15 -13.99
CA TYR A 71 2.96 -2.49 -12.75
C TYR A 71 1.46 -2.67 -12.53
N THR A 72 1.07 -3.15 -11.35
CA THR A 72 -0.33 -3.46 -11.03
C THR A 72 -0.92 -2.57 -9.94
N GLY A 73 -0.10 -1.95 -9.08
CA GLY A 73 -0.65 -1.08 -8.04
C GLY A 73 0.38 -0.56 -7.05
N THR A 74 -0.05 0.33 -6.17
CA THR A 74 0.75 0.79 -5.02
C THR A 74 -0.11 0.78 -3.78
N SER A 75 0.49 0.56 -2.62
CA SER A 75 -0.18 0.66 -1.33
C SER A 75 0.73 1.39 -0.37
N ASN A 76 0.22 2.38 0.34
CA ASN A 76 0.89 2.91 1.53
C ASN A 76 0.39 2.15 2.77
N GLN A 77 1.18 2.09 3.83
CA GLN A 77 0.78 1.57 5.13
C GLN A 77 1.46 2.41 6.20
N ILE A 78 0.67 3.02 7.08
CA ILE A 78 1.16 3.83 8.19
C ILE A 78 0.81 3.12 9.49
N GLN A 79 1.79 2.93 10.37
CA GLN A 79 1.60 2.34 11.68
C GLN A 79 2.13 3.28 12.77
N ILE A 80 1.40 3.36 13.88
CA ILE A 80 1.79 4.11 15.07
C ILE A 80 1.71 3.16 16.26
N ILE A 81 2.87 2.70 16.76
CA ILE A 81 2.95 1.73 17.86
C ILE A 81 3.68 2.39 19.03
N ASN A 82 3.01 2.55 20.18
CA ASN A 82 3.56 3.19 21.39
C ASN A 82 4.19 4.58 21.12
N GLY A 83 3.57 5.37 20.23
CA GLY A 83 4.07 6.69 19.82
C GLY A 83 5.21 6.64 18.79
N SER A 84 5.69 5.46 18.40
CA SER A 84 6.64 5.28 17.30
C SER A 84 5.90 5.27 15.96
N PHE A 85 6.27 6.19 15.07
CA PHE A 85 5.72 6.30 13.71
C PHE A 85 6.53 5.47 12.73
N SER A 86 5.89 4.57 11.99
CA SER A 86 6.48 3.86 10.85
C SER A 86 5.58 3.92 9.62
N SER A 87 6.19 3.95 8.44
CA SER A 87 5.50 4.01 7.15
C SER A 87 6.17 3.06 6.17
N GLN A 88 5.36 2.33 5.41
CA GLN A 88 5.78 1.42 4.36
C GLN A 88 5.00 1.72 3.06
N LEU A 89 5.73 2.06 2.01
CA LEU A 89 5.19 2.23 0.66
C LEU A 89 5.53 1.00 -0.17
N SER A 90 4.52 0.32 -0.69
CA SER A 90 4.66 -0.87 -1.52
C SER A 90 4.24 -0.59 -2.96
N TYR A 91 5.07 -0.98 -3.93
CA TYR A 91 4.74 -1.00 -5.35
C TYR A 91 4.64 -2.44 -5.84
N THR A 92 3.47 -2.80 -6.36
CA THR A 92 3.14 -4.15 -6.79
C THR A 92 3.30 -4.29 -8.31
N TYR A 93 3.93 -5.39 -8.72
CA TYR A 93 4.17 -5.77 -10.10
C TYR A 93 3.72 -7.20 -10.35
N SER A 94 3.16 -7.47 -11.53
CA SER A 94 2.95 -8.82 -12.06
C SER A 94 4.15 -9.20 -12.92
N VAL A 95 4.81 -10.31 -12.60
CA VAL A 95 5.98 -10.85 -13.31
C VAL A 95 5.58 -12.15 -13.97
N ALA A 96 5.43 -12.14 -15.30
CA ALA A 96 5.07 -13.31 -16.09
C ALA A 96 6.28 -13.96 -16.76
N GLY A 97 6.37 -15.28 -16.69
CA GLY A 97 7.43 -16.07 -17.32
C GLY A 97 7.17 -16.27 -18.81
N LEU A 98 7.98 -15.68 -19.69
CA LEU A 98 7.85 -15.84 -21.14
C LEU A 98 8.76 -16.93 -21.70
N LYS A 99 9.89 -17.17 -21.05
CA LYS A 99 10.86 -18.21 -21.43
C LYS A 99 11.32 -18.98 -20.19
N PRO A 100 11.61 -20.29 -20.31
CA PRO A 100 12.19 -21.04 -19.22
C PRO A 100 13.58 -20.50 -18.88
N GLY A 101 13.90 -20.45 -17.59
CA GLY A 101 15.18 -19.93 -17.12
C GLY A 101 15.18 -19.54 -15.66
N ARG A 102 16.35 -19.18 -15.15
CA ARG A 102 16.53 -18.64 -13.81
C ARG A 102 16.83 -17.15 -13.93
N TYR A 103 15.99 -16.33 -13.33
CA TYR A 103 16.03 -14.87 -13.42
C TYR A 103 16.35 -14.27 -12.05
N THR A 104 17.33 -13.38 -12.00
CA THR A 104 17.64 -12.61 -10.79
C THR A 104 17.01 -11.23 -10.92
N LEU A 105 16.02 -10.94 -10.09
CA LEU A 105 15.35 -9.65 -10.02
C LEU A 105 16.07 -8.80 -8.96
N GLY A 106 16.54 -7.63 -9.36
CA GLY A 106 17.31 -6.72 -8.50
C GLY A 106 18.82 -7.05 -8.42
N PRO A 107 19.61 -6.20 -7.72
CA PRO A 107 19.13 -5.10 -6.91
C PRO A 107 18.65 -3.93 -7.78
N PHE A 108 17.51 -3.34 -7.42
CA PHE A 108 17.00 -2.14 -8.08
C PHE A 108 17.42 -0.91 -7.28
N GLU A 109 17.81 0.15 -7.98
CA GLU A 109 18.06 1.46 -7.39
C GLU A 109 16.72 2.22 -7.29
N ILE A 110 16.40 2.68 -6.08
CA ILE A 110 15.18 3.40 -5.75
C ILE A 110 15.56 4.80 -5.28
N GLU A 111 14.99 5.82 -5.91
CA GLU A 111 15.12 7.20 -5.47
C GLU A 111 14.03 7.49 -4.42
N ALA A 112 14.44 7.64 -3.16
CA ALA A 112 13.56 7.91 -2.03
C ALA A 112 13.91 9.27 -1.41
N GLY A 113 13.20 10.31 -1.82
CA GLY A 113 13.54 11.70 -1.50
C GLY A 113 14.90 12.09 -2.09
N HIS A 114 15.87 12.41 -1.23
CA HIS A 114 17.25 12.77 -1.62
C HIS A 114 18.25 11.61 -1.47
N LYS A 115 17.78 10.39 -1.19
CA LYS A 115 18.64 9.22 -0.99
C LYS A 115 18.36 8.17 -2.06
N LYS A 116 19.44 7.51 -2.48
CA LYS A 116 19.38 6.30 -3.30
C LYS A 116 19.38 5.10 -2.37
N LEU A 117 18.36 4.26 -2.48
CA LEU A 117 18.24 3.00 -1.77
C LEU A 117 18.45 1.87 -2.78
N HIS A 118 19.01 0.76 -2.32
CA HIS A 118 19.10 -0.47 -3.11
C HIS A 118 18.25 -1.54 -2.46
N THR A 119 17.48 -2.24 -3.28
CA THR A 119 16.77 -3.43 -2.82
C THR A 119 17.72 -4.62 -2.67
N ASN A 120 17.24 -5.68 -2.01
CA ASN A 120 17.81 -7.01 -2.17
C ASN A 120 17.58 -7.56 -3.60
N SER A 121 18.23 -8.69 -3.90
CA SER A 121 17.96 -9.50 -5.08
C SER A 121 17.12 -10.72 -4.71
N VAL A 122 16.17 -11.08 -5.57
CA VAL A 122 15.38 -12.31 -5.47
C VAL A 122 15.51 -13.12 -6.75
N VAL A 123 15.37 -14.44 -6.65
CA VAL A 123 15.49 -15.35 -7.79
C VAL A 123 14.11 -15.91 -8.14
N LEU A 124 13.76 -15.85 -9.42
CA LEU A 124 12.57 -16.45 -9.98
C LEU A 124 12.98 -17.54 -10.98
N THR A 125 12.46 -18.75 -10.79
CA THR A 125 12.69 -19.88 -11.70
C THR A 125 11.46 -20.10 -12.57
N VAL A 126 11.62 -19.98 -13.89
CA VAL A 126 10.56 -20.27 -14.87
C VAL A 126 10.79 -21.67 -15.44
N THR A 127 9.86 -22.58 -15.20
CA THR A 127 9.91 -23.96 -15.72
C THR A 127 9.25 -24.06 -17.10
N GLY A 128 9.78 -24.93 -17.96
CA GLY A 128 9.31 -25.09 -19.35
C GLY A 128 8.01 -25.86 -19.53
N SER A 129 7.47 -26.43 -18.46
CA SER A 129 6.12 -26.97 -18.42
C SER A 129 5.26 -25.99 -17.63
N ALA A 130 4.04 -25.71 -18.10
CA ALA A 130 3.00 -25.11 -17.25
C ALA A 130 2.79 -26.08 -16.09
N ALA A 131 3.54 -25.88 -15.00
CA ALA A 131 3.44 -26.71 -13.83
C ALA A 131 2.16 -26.25 -13.14
N SER A 132 1.07 -26.98 -13.41
CA SER A 132 -0.18 -26.86 -12.69
C SER A 132 0.07 -27.06 -11.19
N SER A 133 0.47 -25.99 -10.53
CA SER A 133 0.62 -25.90 -9.09
C SER A 133 -0.75 -25.54 -8.52
N GLY A 134 -1.73 -26.37 -8.87
CA GLY A 134 -3.04 -26.40 -8.24
C GLY A 134 -2.89 -27.14 -6.93
N ASN A 135 -2.65 -26.41 -5.85
CA ASN A 135 -2.80 -26.95 -4.50
C ASN A 135 -4.30 -26.99 -4.16
N SER A 136 -5.05 -27.81 -4.89
CA SER A 136 -6.44 -28.16 -4.60
C SER A 136 -6.42 -29.38 -3.68
N ALA A 137 -6.53 -29.15 -2.37
CA ALA A 137 -6.91 -30.22 -1.45
C ALA A 137 -8.33 -30.71 -1.80
N PRO A 138 -8.63 -32.02 -1.62
CA PRO A 138 -9.90 -32.57 -2.07
C PRO A 138 -11.07 -32.06 -1.23
N ILE A 139 -12.08 -31.50 -1.91
CA ILE A 139 -13.42 -31.27 -1.37
C ILE A 139 -14.16 -32.61 -1.35
N ASN A 140 -14.46 -33.10 -0.14
CA ASN A 140 -15.56 -34.03 0.06
C ASN A 140 -16.83 -33.21 0.27
N GLY A 141 -17.83 -33.48 -0.56
CA GLY A 141 -19.05 -32.70 -0.64
C GLY A 141 -19.95 -32.78 0.58
N ALA A 142 -20.64 -31.67 0.81
CA ALA A 142 -22.04 -31.64 1.20
C ALA A 142 -22.62 -30.31 0.69
N SER A 143 -23.59 -30.41 -0.20
CA SER A 143 -24.45 -29.30 -0.62
C SER A 143 -25.32 -28.88 0.56
N GLU A 144 -25.23 -27.63 1.02
CA GLU A 144 -26.35 -26.97 1.70
C GLU A 144 -26.15 -25.44 1.74
N ASN A 145 -27.15 -24.72 1.22
CA ASN A 145 -27.49 -23.31 1.40
C ASN A 145 -26.41 -22.21 1.36
N GLN A 146 -26.52 -21.37 0.31
CA GLN A 146 -25.93 -20.03 0.23
C GLN A 146 -26.40 -19.16 1.40
N ASP A 147 -25.48 -18.87 2.31
CA ASP A 147 -25.58 -17.74 3.23
C ASP A 147 -24.41 -16.77 2.96
N LEU A 148 -24.75 -15.57 2.45
CA LEU A 148 -23.85 -14.45 2.27
C LEU A 148 -23.53 -13.80 3.63
N ASN A 149 -22.80 -14.48 4.50
CA ASN A 149 -22.41 -13.91 5.79
C ASN A 149 -21.03 -14.40 6.24
N GLY A 150 -20.03 -13.50 6.23
CA GLY A 150 -18.93 -13.62 7.21
C GLY A 150 -17.48 -13.25 6.87
N THR A 151 -17.06 -12.84 5.67
CA THR A 151 -15.61 -12.54 5.50
C THR A 151 -15.17 -11.50 4.45
N SER A 152 -16.03 -11.08 3.53
CA SER A 152 -15.76 -9.91 2.69
C SER A 152 -16.52 -8.71 3.23
N ARG A 153 -15.78 -7.69 3.69
CA ARG A 153 -16.35 -6.47 4.27
C ARG A 153 -16.03 -5.32 3.31
N LEU A 154 -16.97 -5.03 2.42
CA LEU A 154 -16.92 -3.91 1.48
C LEU A 154 -17.81 -2.78 2.02
N SER A 155 -17.25 -1.57 2.10
CA SER A 155 -17.99 -0.37 2.50
C SER A 155 -17.55 0.81 1.67
N LEU A 156 -18.51 1.58 1.17
CA LEU A 156 -18.26 2.82 0.43
C LEU A 156 -18.84 3.99 1.24
N THR A 157 -17.99 4.94 1.58
CA THR A 157 -18.39 6.15 2.33
C THR A 157 -18.15 7.38 1.48
N LEU A 158 -19.17 8.22 1.35
CA LEU A 158 -19.07 9.55 0.75
C LEU A 158 -19.13 10.60 1.88
N SER A 159 -18.13 11.48 1.91
CA SER A 159 -17.98 12.52 2.93
C SER A 159 -17.98 13.91 2.30
N LEU A 160 -18.84 14.79 2.84
CA LEU A 160 -18.94 16.20 2.50
C LEU A 160 -18.47 17.05 3.68
N PRO A 161 -17.85 18.22 3.45
CA PRO A 161 -17.44 19.12 4.52
C PRO A 161 -18.64 19.81 5.20
N LYS A 162 -19.82 19.79 4.56
CA LYS A 162 -21.02 20.49 4.99
C LYS A 162 -22.29 19.76 4.53
N THR A 163 -23.36 19.93 5.29
CA THR A 163 -24.66 19.29 5.04
C THR A 163 -25.64 20.19 4.26
N THR A 164 -25.38 21.50 4.21
CA THR A 164 -26.19 22.46 3.44
C THR A 164 -25.35 22.99 2.27
N ILE A 165 -25.83 22.78 1.04
CA ILE A 165 -25.16 23.15 -0.22
C ILE A 165 -26.14 23.99 -1.04
N TYR A 166 -25.66 25.08 -1.63
CA TYR A 166 -26.47 25.97 -2.47
C TYR A 166 -26.27 25.66 -3.96
N GLN A 167 -27.26 25.98 -4.79
CA GLN A 167 -27.16 25.82 -6.23
C GLN A 167 -25.96 26.60 -6.79
N GLY A 168 -25.21 25.97 -7.71
CA GLY A 168 -23.99 26.55 -8.31
C GLY A 168 -22.76 26.54 -7.40
N GLU A 169 -22.86 26.05 -6.17
CA GLU A 169 -21.74 25.97 -5.24
C GLU A 169 -20.86 24.74 -5.53
N VAL A 170 -19.54 24.93 -5.58
CA VAL A 170 -18.57 23.85 -5.74
C VAL A 170 -18.15 23.33 -4.37
N VAL A 171 -18.44 22.06 -4.09
CA VAL A 171 -18.15 21.42 -2.80
C VAL A 171 -17.16 20.27 -2.99
N PRO A 172 -16.04 20.22 -2.25
CA PRO A 172 -15.15 19.07 -2.31
C PRO A 172 -15.82 17.84 -1.70
N VAL A 173 -15.64 16.69 -2.36
CA VAL A 173 -16.17 15.38 -1.95
C VAL A 173 -15.03 14.39 -1.81
N THR A 174 -15.07 13.62 -0.74
CA THR A 174 -14.17 12.47 -0.55
C THR A 174 -14.97 11.19 -0.57
N ILE A 175 -14.55 10.22 -1.37
CA ILE A 175 -15.17 8.90 -1.46
C ILE A 175 -14.13 7.88 -1.01
N LYS A 176 -14.45 7.08 0.00
CA LYS A 176 -13.57 6.06 0.57
C LYS A 176 -14.19 4.69 0.40
N LEU A 177 -13.54 3.82 -0.37
CA LEU A 177 -13.86 2.39 -0.44
C LEU A 177 -12.96 1.63 0.51
N LEU A 178 -13.57 0.94 1.46
CA LEU A 178 -12.93 0.02 2.38
C LEU A 178 -13.22 -1.41 1.93
N ALA A 179 -12.18 -2.22 1.75
CA ALA A 179 -12.29 -3.55 1.17
C ALA A 179 -11.46 -4.56 1.97
N GLY A 180 -12.16 -5.44 2.72
CA GLY A 180 -11.57 -6.52 3.50
C GLY A 180 -11.70 -7.88 2.82
N GLY A 181 -10.63 -8.67 2.81
CA GLY A 181 -10.64 -10.03 2.27
C GLY A 181 -10.77 -10.15 0.75
N VAL A 182 -10.51 -9.07 0.01
CA VAL A 182 -10.61 -9.06 -1.47
C VAL A 182 -9.31 -8.56 -2.12
N SER A 183 -8.92 -9.23 -3.21
CA SER A 183 -7.85 -8.78 -4.10
C SER A 183 -8.41 -7.75 -5.07
N ILE A 184 -7.89 -6.52 -5.00
CA ILE A 184 -8.22 -5.45 -5.94
C ILE A 184 -7.24 -5.55 -7.11
N ASN A 185 -7.69 -6.13 -8.22
CA ASN A 185 -6.88 -6.25 -9.44
C ASN A 185 -7.02 -5.02 -10.35
N GLU A 186 -8.20 -4.40 -10.33
CA GLU A 186 -8.52 -3.24 -11.15
C GLU A 186 -9.27 -2.21 -10.31
N VAL A 187 -8.81 -0.96 -10.38
CA VAL A 187 -9.45 0.15 -9.68
C VAL A 187 -10.53 0.71 -10.59
N SER A 188 -11.78 0.37 -10.30
CA SER A 188 -12.93 0.99 -10.95
C SER A 188 -13.26 2.32 -10.28
N TYR A 189 -13.57 3.35 -11.09
CA TYR A 189 -14.00 4.65 -10.60
C TYR A 189 -15.52 4.63 -10.37
N PRO A 190 -16.01 5.24 -9.29
CA PRO A 190 -17.44 5.31 -9.05
C PRO A 190 -18.10 6.18 -10.12
N ASP A 191 -19.16 5.64 -10.73
CA ASP A 191 -20.03 6.44 -11.59
C ASP A 191 -21.02 7.20 -10.71
N LEU A 192 -20.90 8.53 -10.74
CA LEU A 192 -21.69 9.45 -9.93
C LEU A 192 -22.60 10.33 -10.78
N SER A 193 -22.81 9.99 -12.05
CA SER A 193 -23.62 10.78 -12.97
C SER A 193 -25.12 10.68 -12.64
N GLN A 194 -25.55 11.47 -11.65
CA GLN A 194 -26.94 11.66 -11.22
C GLN A 194 -27.38 13.08 -11.58
N GLY A 195 -28.60 13.22 -12.12
CA GLY A 195 -29.02 14.39 -12.91
C GLY A 195 -28.93 15.75 -12.25
N ASP A 196 -29.05 15.83 -10.92
CA ASP A 196 -29.10 17.10 -10.19
C ASP A 196 -27.71 17.56 -9.68
N PHE A 197 -26.65 16.78 -9.94
CA PHE A 197 -25.30 17.08 -9.48
C PHE A 197 -24.25 16.82 -10.56
N VAL A 198 -23.42 17.83 -10.79
CA VAL A 198 -22.23 17.71 -11.63
C VAL A 198 -21.04 17.35 -10.75
N PHE A 199 -20.36 16.25 -11.10
CA PHE A 199 -19.12 15.84 -10.44
C PHE A 199 -17.90 16.26 -11.25
N GLY A 200 -16.86 16.70 -10.55
CA GLY A 200 -15.56 16.99 -11.13
C GLY A 200 -14.83 15.72 -11.57
N ASN A 201 -13.75 15.91 -12.34
CA ASN A 201 -12.88 14.81 -12.73
C ASN A 201 -12.22 14.17 -11.50
N MET A 202 -12.15 12.84 -11.46
CA MET A 202 -11.47 12.10 -10.40
C MET A 202 -10.03 11.78 -10.81
N ALA A 203 -9.07 12.21 -10.00
CA ALA A 203 -7.70 11.76 -10.11
C ALA A 203 -7.57 10.30 -9.64
N LYS A 204 -6.43 9.67 -9.92
CA LYS A 204 -6.12 8.32 -9.43
C LYS A 204 -6.28 8.26 -7.90
N PRO A 205 -7.04 7.28 -7.36
CA PRO A 205 -7.29 7.24 -5.93
C PRO A 205 -6.00 6.93 -5.15
N LEU A 206 -5.94 7.46 -3.94
CA LEU A 206 -4.93 7.10 -2.96
C LEU A 206 -5.26 5.71 -2.43
N GLN A 207 -4.30 4.80 -2.53
CA GLN A 207 -4.44 3.44 -2.02
C GLN A 207 -3.61 3.26 -0.74
N ASN A 208 -4.25 2.80 0.32
CA ASN A 208 -3.67 2.60 1.64
C ASN A 208 -4.12 1.24 2.21
N GLN A 209 -3.44 0.74 3.23
CA GLN A 209 -3.90 -0.37 4.05
C GLN A 209 -4.13 0.09 5.48
N GLU A 210 -5.34 -0.12 5.99
CA GLU A 210 -5.74 0.23 7.36
C GLU A 210 -6.06 -1.04 8.14
N ILE A 211 -5.65 -1.11 9.41
CA ILE A 211 -6.03 -2.22 10.31
C ILE A 211 -7.20 -1.71 11.15
N ILE A 212 -8.37 -2.33 11.00
CA ILE A 212 -9.59 -2.00 11.74
C ILE A 212 -10.00 -3.25 12.51
N ASP A 213 -10.11 -3.14 13.83
CA ASP A 213 -10.41 -4.27 14.73
C ASP A 213 -9.46 -5.48 14.55
N GLY A 214 -8.18 -5.21 14.26
CA GLY A 214 -7.16 -6.25 14.04
C GLY A 214 -7.21 -6.92 12.66
N GLN A 215 -8.13 -6.51 11.78
CA GLN A 215 -8.26 -7.03 10.42
C GLN A 215 -7.69 -6.02 9.39
N PRO A 216 -6.87 -6.46 8.42
CA PRO A 216 -6.36 -5.57 7.39
C PRO A 216 -7.43 -5.28 6.32
N PHE A 217 -7.58 -4.01 5.99
CA PHE A 217 -8.45 -3.52 4.93
C PHE A 217 -7.66 -2.70 3.92
N LYS A 218 -7.89 -2.97 2.64
CA LYS A 218 -7.46 -2.06 1.58
C LYS A 218 -8.41 -0.87 1.52
N THR A 219 -7.85 0.32 1.46
CA THR A 219 -8.58 1.59 1.38
C THR A 219 -8.25 2.27 0.05
N LEU A 220 -9.27 2.62 -0.73
CA LEU A 220 -9.15 3.48 -1.91
C LEU A 220 -9.88 4.80 -1.62
N THR A 221 -9.16 5.91 -1.70
CA THR A 221 -9.69 7.25 -1.45
C THR A 221 -9.68 8.07 -2.73
N PHE A 222 -10.87 8.44 -3.22
CA PHE A 222 -11.08 9.31 -4.36
C PHE A 222 -11.41 10.72 -3.87
N HIS A 223 -10.85 11.72 -4.55
CA HIS A 223 -11.18 13.13 -4.33
C HIS A 223 -11.81 13.70 -5.60
N THR A 224 -12.92 14.41 -5.44
CA THR A 224 -13.62 15.11 -6.52
C THR A 224 -14.33 16.35 -5.97
N THR A 225 -15.04 17.07 -6.84
CA THR A 225 -15.97 18.14 -6.48
C THR A 225 -17.39 17.75 -6.88
N LEU A 226 -18.38 18.32 -6.20
CA LEU A 226 -19.80 18.22 -6.50
C LEU A 226 -20.37 19.63 -6.63
N THR A 227 -21.20 19.84 -7.65
CA THR A 227 -21.90 21.10 -7.89
C THR A 227 -23.37 20.81 -8.18
N PRO A 228 -24.32 21.27 -7.34
CA PRO A 228 -25.74 21.17 -7.64
C PRO A 228 -26.10 22.11 -8.80
N VAL A 229 -26.80 21.59 -9.80
CA VAL A 229 -27.23 22.33 -11.00
C VAL A 229 -28.69 22.71 -10.97
#